data_AF-A0A965UP28-F1
#
_entry.id   AF-A0A965UP28-F1
#
_cell.length_a   1.000
_cell.length_b   1.000
_cell.length_c   1.000
_cell.angle_alpha   90.00
_cell.angle_beta   90.00
_cell.angle_gamma   90.00
#
_symmetry.space_group_name_H-M   'P 1'
#
loop_
_entity.id
_entity.type
_entity.pdbx_description
1 polymer ?
#
loop_
_entity_poly.entity_id
_entity_poly.type
_entity_poly.pdbx_seq_one_letter_code
_entity_poly.pdbx_strand_id
1 'polypeptide(L)'
;MPYVNKPRPYKKEYQQQLARGDIPAKLERQRARRAIDKTGMDKDSDGKADRREGKDVAHRKALSNGGSNKDGYFIQNREKNRSFRRNSKSALVSETSKREK
;
A
#
# COMPACT_ATOMS: atom_id res chain seq x y z
N MET A 1 32.20 -12.81 -7.61
CA MET A 1 30.83 -12.57 -8.11
C MET A 1 30.10 -13.90 -8.11
N PRO A 2 28.87 -14.01 -7.57
CA PRO A 2 28.13 -15.28 -7.61
C PRO A 2 27.89 -15.67 -9.07
N TYR A 3 28.36 -16.84 -9.46
CA TYR A 3 28.28 -17.33 -10.84
C TYR A 3 26.83 -17.72 -11.16
N VAL A 4 26.27 -17.16 -12.23
CA VAL A 4 24.88 -17.44 -12.63
C VAL A 4 24.85 -18.75 -13.42
N ASN A 5 24.64 -19.86 -12.71
CA ASN A 5 24.61 -21.20 -13.32
C ASN A 5 23.38 -21.46 -14.21
N LYS A 6 22.29 -20.67 -14.07
CA LYS A 6 21.05 -20.82 -14.84
C LYS A 6 20.41 -19.46 -15.14
N PRO A 7 19.87 -19.23 -16.35
CA PRO A 7 19.14 -17.99 -16.64
C PRO A 7 17.89 -17.89 -15.76
N ARG A 8 17.62 -16.68 -15.26
CA ARG A 8 16.45 -16.38 -14.42
C ARG A 8 15.16 -16.67 -15.19
N PRO A 9 14.22 -17.48 -14.67
CA PRO A 9 13.03 -17.89 -15.41
C PRO A 9 11.93 -16.82 -15.41
N TYR A 10 12.13 -15.72 -16.14
CA TYR A 10 11.24 -14.54 -16.17
C TYR A 10 9.76 -14.89 -16.44
N LYS A 11 9.48 -15.81 -17.37
CA LYS A 11 8.10 -16.23 -17.70
C LYS A 11 7.38 -16.84 -16.49
N LYS A 12 8.07 -17.69 -15.73
CA LYS A 12 7.53 -18.33 -14.52
C LYS A 12 7.28 -17.29 -13.43
N GLU A 13 8.21 -16.36 -13.23
CA GLU A 13 8.05 -15.29 -12.25
C GLU A 13 6.86 -14.38 -12.56
N TYR A 14 6.67 -14.05 -13.84
CA TYR A 14 5.52 -13.27 -14.29
C TYR A 14 4.19 -14.00 -14.04
N GLN A 15 4.10 -15.29 -14.38
CA GLN A 15 2.90 -16.10 -14.09
C GLN A 15 2.61 -16.20 -12.59
N GLN A 16 3.64 -16.39 -11.75
CA GLN A 16 3.49 -16.38 -10.30
C GLN A 16 3.04 -15.01 -9.75
N GLN A 17 3.44 -13.92 -10.41
CA GLN A 17 2.99 -12.58 -10.05
C GLN A 17 1.51 -12.36 -10.41
N LEU A 18 1.09 -12.81 -11.59
CA LEU A 18 -0.31 -12.78 -12.01
C LEU A 18 -1.20 -13.63 -11.09
N ALA A 19 -0.76 -14.85 -10.78
CA ALA A 19 -1.49 -15.78 -9.90
C ALA A 19 -1.70 -15.24 -8.49
N ARG A 20 -0.78 -14.39 -7.98
CA ARG A 20 -0.93 -13.76 -6.66
C ARG A 20 -2.03 -12.70 -6.61
N GLY A 21 -2.37 -12.05 -7.74
CA GLY A 21 -3.42 -11.03 -7.76
C GLY A 21 -3.13 -9.76 -6.94
N ASP A 22 -1.90 -9.57 -6.44
CA ASP A 22 -1.52 -8.46 -5.54
C ASP A 22 -1.34 -7.11 -6.26
N ILE A 23 -1.16 -7.14 -7.58
CA ILE A 23 -0.86 -5.95 -8.39
C ILE A 23 -1.95 -4.86 -8.31
N PRO A 24 -3.25 -5.15 -8.51
CA PRO A 24 -4.28 -4.11 -8.52
C PRO A 24 -4.34 -3.28 -7.23
N ALA A 25 -4.34 -3.93 -6.06
CA ALA A 25 -4.38 -3.23 -4.79
C ALA A 25 -3.11 -2.39 -4.54
N LYS A 26 -1.94 -2.87 -4.99
CA LYS A 26 -0.68 -2.13 -4.90
C LYS A 26 -0.71 -0.88 -5.79
N LEU A 27 -1.20 -1.01 -7.01
CA LEU A 27 -1.35 0.12 -7.95
C LEU A 27 -2.34 1.15 -7.42
N GLU A 28 -3.47 0.73 -6.84
CA GLU A 28 -4.43 1.66 -6.23
C GLU A 28 -3.79 2.48 -5.11
N ARG A 29 -3.03 1.86 -4.20
CA ARG A 29 -2.28 2.61 -3.17
C ARG A 29 -1.28 3.59 -3.78
N GLN A 30 -0.58 3.19 -4.85
CA GLN A 30 0.38 4.05 -5.53
C GLN A 30 -0.29 5.25 -6.22
N ARG A 31 -1.47 5.04 -6.82
CA ARG A 31 -2.28 6.12 -7.42
C ARG A 31 -2.71 7.13 -6.36
N ALA A 32 -3.22 6.69 -5.21
CA ALA A 32 -3.60 7.58 -4.12
C ALA A 32 -2.40 8.37 -3.59
N ARG A 33 -1.26 7.69 -3.41
CA ARG A 33 0.01 8.33 -3.02
C ARG A 33 0.44 9.43 -3.98
N ARG A 34 0.46 9.14 -5.29
CA ARG A 34 0.82 10.10 -6.33
C ARG A 34 -0.17 11.26 -6.43
N ALA A 35 -1.47 11.01 -6.25
CA ALA A 35 -2.49 12.06 -6.26
C ALA A 35 -2.28 13.05 -5.09
N ILE A 36 -1.93 12.54 -3.92
CA ILE A 36 -1.57 13.35 -2.76
C ILE A 36 -0.29 14.15 -3.03
N ASP A 37 0.76 13.51 -3.55
CA ASP A 37 2.03 14.19 -3.86
C ASP A 37 1.83 15.29 -4.92
N LYS A 38 1.00 15.03 -5.93
CA LYS A 38 0.71 15.99 -7.01
C LYS A 38 -0.06 17.22 -6.55
N THR A 39 -0.93 17.07 -5.54
CA THR A 39 -1.82 18.15 -5.06
C THR A 39 -1.35 18.77 -3.75
N GLY A 40 -0.36 18.18 -3.11
CA GLY A 40 0.21 18.68 -1.88
C GLY A 40 1.23 19.77 -2.15
N MET A 41 1.42 20.63 -1.16
CA MET A 41 2.62 21.45 -1.09
C MET A 41 3.79 20.54 -0.71
N ASP A 42 4.90 20.75 -1.41
CA ASP A 42 6.21 20.18 -1.17
C ASP A 42 7.12 21.37 -0.90
N LYS A 43 7.36 21.66 0.38
CA LYS A 43 8.15 22.83 0.81
C LYS A 43 9.62 22.49 0.98
N ASP A 44 9.94 21.24 1.24
CA ASP A 44 11.30 20.75 1.46
C ASP A 44 11.97 20.24 0.18
N SER A 45 11.24 20.24 -0.95
CA SER A 45 11.69 19.84 -2.28
C SER A 45 12.15 18.39 -2.37
N ASP A 46 11.57 17.49 -1.55
CA ASP A 46 11.90 16.07 -1.53
C ASP A 46 11.10 15.25 -2.58
N GLY A 47 10.16 15.88 -3.30
CA GLY A 47 9.30 15.25 -4.29
C GLY A 47 8.09 14.54 -3.69
N LYS A 48 7.79 14.76 -2.41
CA LYS A 48 6.68 14.21 -1.66
C LYS A 48 5.95 15.33 -0.95
N ALA A 49 4.63 15.20 -0.85
CA ALA A 49 3.86 16.21 -0.15
C ALA A 49 4.16 16.19 1.36
N ASP A 50 4.42 17.35 1.97
CA ASP A 50 4.69 17.52 3.40
C ASP A 50 3.63 16.81 4.26
N ARG A 51 2.36 16.93 3.84
CA ARG A 51 1.22 16.32 4.53
C ARG A 51 1.32 14.79 4.64
N ARG A 52 2.10 14.14 3.78
CA ARG A 52 2.30 12.69 3.69
C ARG A 52 3.60 12.24 4.35
N GLU A 53 4.49 13.15 4.73
CA GLU A 53 5.68 12.77 5.48
C GLU A 53 5.32 12.13 6.82
N GLY A 54 6.03 11.05 7.16
CA GLY A 54 5.75 10.26 8.37
C GLY A 54 4.38 9.56 8.44
N LYS A 55 3.49 9.75 7.45
CA LYS A 55 2.10 9.28 7.49
C LYS A 55 1.80 8.25 6.40
N ASP A 56 0.79 7.42 6.65
CA ASP A 56 0.30 6.43 5.69
C ASP A 56 -1.05 6.89 5.09
N VAL A 57 -1.29 6.50 3.83
CA VAL A 57 -2.60 6.69 3.17
C VAL A 57 -3.52 5.54 3.59
N ALA A 58 -4.63 5.89 4.23
CA ALA A 58 -5.71 4.98 4.61
C ALA A 58 -6.89 5.15 3.67
N HIS A 59 -7.58 4.05 3.34
CA HIS A 59 -8.79 4.06 2.53
C HIS A 59 -10.00 4.01 3.45
N ARG A 60 -11.06 4.79 3.16
CA ARG A 60 -12.32 4.75 3.93
C ARG A 60 -12.95 3.36 3.88
N LYS A 61 -12.93 2.75 2.69
CA LYS A 61 -13.26 1.34 2.49
C LYS A 61 -11.97 0.59 2.22
N ALA A 62 -11.65 -0.40 3.05
CA ALA A 62 -10.42 -1.16 2.91
C ALA A 62 -10.34 -1.84 1.53
N LEU A 63 -9.17 -1.78 0.88
CA LEU A 63 -8.94 -2.45 -0.40
C LEU A 63 -9.18 -3.98 -0.33
N SER A 64 -8.91 -4.59 0.83
CA SER A 64 -9.18 -6.01 1.06
C SER A 64 -10.67 -6.35 1.10
N ASN A 65 -11.53 -5.36 1.33
CA ASN A 65 -12.98 -5.49 1.42
C ASN A 65 -13.67 -4.92 0.17
N GLY A 66 -12.95 -4.83 -0.95
CA GLY A 66 -13.46 -4.32 -2.22
C GLY A 66 -13.61 -2.80 -2.29
N GLY A 67 -12.84 -2.05 -1.48
CA GLY A 67 -12.72 -0.60 -1.62
C GLY A 67 -11.75 -0.20 -2.73
N SER A 68 -11.82 1.06 -3.11
CA SER A 68 -11.03 1.69 -4.17
C SER A 68 -10.69 3.14 -3.82
N ASN A 69 -9.85 3.78 -4.63
CA ASN A 69 -9.58 5.21 -4.46
C ASN A 69 -10.81 6.11 -4.65
N LYS A 70 -11.88 5.62 -5.30
CA LYS A 70 -13.14 6.37 -5.51
C LYS A 70 -13.97 6.47 -4.23
N ASP A 71 -13.88 5.47 -3.35
CA ASP A 71 -14.58 5.46 -2.06
C ASP A 71 -14.00 6.48 -1.07
N GLY A 72 -12.88 7.10 -1.43
CA GLY A 72 -12.20 8.10 -0.63
C GLY A 72 -11.05 7.51 0.19
N TYR A 73 -10.03 8.34 0.38
CA TYR A 73 -8.84 8.05 1.16
C TYR A 73 -8.43 9.28 1.97
N PHE A 74 -7.71 9.04 3.05
CA PHE A 74 -7.25 10.07 3.97
C PHE A 74 -5.85 9.74 4.48
N ILE A 75 -5.18 10.74 5.04
CA ILE A 75 -3.85 10.58 5.61
C ILE A 75 -3.99 10.31 7.09
N GLN A 76 -3.35 9.23 7.57
CA GLN A 76 -3.37 8.83 8.98
C GLN A 76 -1.96 8.60 9.49
N ASN A 77 -1.77 8.71 10.82
CA ASN A 77 -0.54 8.25 11.45
C ASN A 77 -0.23 6.80 11.07
N ARG A 78 1.03 6.58 10.67
CA ARG A 78 1.60 5.29 10.28
C ARG A 78 1.38 4.21 11.34
N GLU A 79 1.61 4.54 12.60
CA GLU A 79 1.49 3.56 13.69
C GLU A 79 0.06 3.04 13.83
N LYS A 80 -0.91 3.95 13.83
CA LYS A 80 -2.34 3.61 13.92
C LYS A 80 -2.81 2.77 12.72
N ASN A 81 -2.42 3.12 11.49
CA ASN A 81 -2.85 2.36 10.29
C ASN A 81 -2.24 0.95 10.26
N ARG A 82 -0.99 0.82 10.72
CA ARG A 82 -0.30 -0.47 10.75
C ARG A 82 -0.77 -1.36 11.89
N SER A 83 -1.26 -0.79 12.98
CA SER A 83 -1.74 -1.53 14.16
C SER A 83 -3.10 -2.22 13.98
N PHE A 84 -3.83 -1.92 12.90
CA PHE A 84 -5.13 -2.52 12.60
C PHE A 84 -5.07 -4.05 12.51
N ARG A 85 -6.13 -4.71 12.99
CA ARG A 85 -6.22 -6.16 13.00
C ARG A 85 -6.40 -6.70 11.58
N ARG A 86 -5.48 -7.60 11.18
CA ARG A 86 -5.52 -8.32 9.90
C ARG A 86 -5.59 -9.83 10.12
N ASN A 87 -6.15 -10.55 9.14
CA ASN A 87 -6.17 -12.02 9.13
C ASN A 87 -4.87 -12.61 8.57
N SER A 88 -4.75 -13.94 8.53
CA SER A 88 -3.58 -14.65 7.98
C SER A 88 -3.29 -14.32 6.51
N LYS A 89 -4.31 -13.90 5.75
CA LYS A 89 -4.20 -13.45 4.36
C LYS A 89 -3.88 -11.95 4.25
N SER A 90 -3.48 -11.30 5.34
CA SER A 90 -3.20 -9.86 5.42
C SER A 90 -4.38 -8.93 5.07
N ALA A 91 -5.61 -9.47 5.04
CA ALA A 91 -6.82 -8.68 4.84
C ALA A 91 -7.25 -7.99 6.15
N LEU A 92 -7.77 -6.76 6.04
CA LEU A 92 -8.27 -5.99 7.17
C LEU A 92 -9.50 -6.67 7.77
N VAL A 93 -9.51 -6.88 9.09
CA VAL A 93 -10.67 -7.44 9.80
C VAL A 93 -11.33 -6.39 10.70
N SER A 94 -10.55 -5.52 11.35
CA SER A 94 -11.07 -4.38 12.10
C SER A 94 -10.04 -3.25 12.17
N GLU A 95 -10.52 -2.02 12.24
CA GLU A 95 -9.70 -0.81 12.43
C GLU A 95 -9.30 -0.58 13.90
N THR A 96 -9.76 -1.44 14.81
CA THR A 96 -9.27 -1.51 16.19
C THR A 96 -7.97 -2.29 16.25
N SER A 97 -7.01 -1.81 17.04
CA SER A 97 -5.74 -2.51 17.21
C SER A 97 -5.90 -3.77 18.06
N LYS A 98 -5.07 -4.79 17.80
CA LYS A 98 -4.90 -5.91 18.74
C LYS A 98 -4.32 -5.47 20.09
N ARG A 99 -3.63 -4.32 20.13
CA ARG A 99 -3.02 -3.76 21.35
C ARG A 99 -4.03 -3.05 22.26
N GLU A 100 -5.19 -2.70 21.72
CA GLU A 100 -6.26 -2.02 22.45
C GLU A 100 -7.26 -3.02 23.08
N LYS A 101 -6.95 -4.32 23.02
CA LYS A 101 -7.80 -5.41 23.51
C LYS A 101 -7.06 -6.24 24.56
#